data_AF-A0A0I9SP50-F1
#
_entry.id   AF-A0A0I9SP50-F1
#
_cell.length_a   1.000
_cell.length_b   1.000
_cell.length_c   1.000
_cell.angle_alpha   90.00
_cell.angle_beta   90.00
_cell.angle_gamma   90.00
#
_symmetry.space_group_name_H-M   'P 1'
#
loop_
_entity.id
_entity.type
_entity.pdbx_description
1 polymer ?
#
loop_
_entity_poly.entity_id
_entity_poly.type
_entity_poly.pdbx_seq_one_letter_code
_entity_poly.pdbx_strand_id
1 'polypeptide(L)' 'MHTHARLRAIITADPLRMRVLDLVKALALPDCWVAAGFVRSAVWDHLHGRDSSPLPADIDVIWFDPDRPDK' A
#
# COMPACT_ATOMS: atom_id res chain seq x y z
N MET A 1 -6.07 4.31 -19.79
CA MET A 1 -4.94 4.97 -19.10
C MET A 1 -5.29 5.66 -17.77
N HIS A 2 -6.52 5.58 -17.23
CA HIS A 2 -6.91 6.37 -16.04
C HIS A 2 -6.79 5.67 -14.68
N THR A 3 -6.60 4.35 -14.65
CA THR A 3 -6.68 3.55 -13.40
C THR A 3 -5.56 3.85 -12.42
N HIS A 4 -4.31 3.99 -12.89
CA HIS A 4 -3.15 4.29 -12.03
C HIS A 4 -3.24 5.67 -11.36
N ALA A 5 -3.69 6.68 -12.09
CA ALA A 5 -3.85 8.03 -11.55
C ALA A 5 -4.93 8.08 -10.45
N ARG A 6 -6.04 7.35 -10.66
CA ARG A 6 -7.12 7.23 -9.66
C ARG A 6 -6.64 6.49 -8.41
N LEU A 7 -5.92 5.38 -8.58
CA LEU A 7 -5.36 4.65 -7.45
C LEU A 7 -4.41 5.54 -6.63
N ARG A 8 -3.51 6.27 -7.31
CA ARG A 8 -2.60 7.20 -6.63
C ARG A 8 -3.39 8.23 -5.83
N ALA A 9 -4.42 8.84 -6.42
CA ALA A 9 -5.27 9.81 -5.73
C ALA A 9 -5.94 9.23 -4.47
N ILE A 10 -6.49 8.01 -4.56
CA ILE A 10 -7.12 7.31 -3.43
C ILE A 10 -6.10 7.14 -2.29
N ILE A 11 -4.91 6.62 -2.60
CA ILE A 11 -3.89 6.33 -1.57
C ILE A 11 -3.30 7.62 -1.00
N THR A 12 -2.99 8.62 -1.82
CA THR A 12 -2.40 9.89 -1.35
C THR A 12 -3.36 10.74 -0.53
N ALA A 13 -4.67 10.52 -0.67
CA ALA A 13 -5.70 11.19 0.12
C ALA A 13 -5.83 10.62 1.55
N ASP A 14 -5.20 9.48 1.85
CA ASP A 14 -5.23 8.84 3.16
C ASP A 14 -3.88 9.03 3.89
N PRO A 15 -3.83 9.92 4.90
CA PRO A 15 -2.59 10.21 5.63
C PRO A 15 -2.02 9.01 6.39
N LEU A 16 -2.89 8.10 6.87
CA LEU A 16 -2.45 6.95 7.64
C LEU A 16 -1.81 5.90 6.73
N ARG A 17 -2.39 5.67 5.54
CA ARG A 17 -1.78 4.85 4.51
C ARG A 17 -0.47 5.47 4.00
N MET A 18 -0.42 6.79 3.80
CA MET A 18 0.83 7.47 3.42
C MET A 18 1.93 7.28 4.48
N ARG A 19 1.60 7.38 5.77
CA ARG A 19 2.55 7.13 6.86
C ARG A 19 3.12 5.70 6.82
N VAL A 20 2.31 4.70 6.50
CA VAL A 20 2.78 3.31 6.34
C VAL A 20 3.76 3.21 5.18
N LEU A 21 3.45 3.82 4.04
CA LEU A 21 4.36 3.83 2.88
C LEU A 21 5.70 4.50 3.20
N ASP A 22 5.68 5.60 3.94
CA ASP A 22 6.91 6.29 4.39
C ASP A 22 7.74 5.41 5.33
N LEU A 23 7.09 4.70 6.27
CA LEU A 23 7.76 3.78 7.18
C LEU A 23 8.38 2.59 6.43
N VAL A 24 7.65 1.97 5.51
CA VAL A 24 8.15 0.84 4.71
C VAL A 24 9.30 1.28 3.81
N LYS A 25 9.21 2.48 3.21
CA LYS A 25 10.31 3.08 2.46
C LYS A 25 11.56 3.28 3.32
N ALA A 26 11.39 3.70 4.57
CA ALA A 26 12.50 3.91 5.50
C ALA A 26 13.23 2.61 5.91
N LEU A 27 12.59 1.43 5.73
CA LEU A 27 13.26 0.14 5.93
C LEU A 27 14.35 -0.14 4.89
N ALA A 28 14.34 0.57 3.76
CA ALA A 28 15.30 0.42 2.67
C ALA A 28 15.45 -1.03 2.18
N LEU A 29 14.35 -1.80 2.19
CA LEU A 29 14.31 -3.15 1.63
C LEU A 29 14.40 -3.09 0.10
N PRO A 30 15.16 -4.00 -0.55
CA PRO A 30 15.27 -4.04 -1.99
C PRO A 30 13.94 -4.47 -2.62
N ASP A 31 13.57 -3.81 -3.72
CA ASP A 31 12.34 -4.05 -4.49
C ASP A 31 11.10 -4.30 -3.61
N CYS A 32 10.84 -3.39 -2.65
CA CYS A 32 9.80 -3.57 -1.65
C CYS A 32 8.50 -2.82 -1.94
N TRP A 33 7.37 -3.44 -1.57
CA TRP A 33 6.03 -2.99 -1.89
C TRP A 33 5.07 -3.28 -0.73
N VAL A 34 4.11 -2.39 -0.50
CA VAL A 34 2.95 -2.66 0.35
C VAL A 34 1.79 -3.12 -0.53
N ALA A 35 1.17 -4.25 -0.19
CA ALA A 35 0.27 -4.96 -1.10
C ALA A 35 -1.07 -5.38 -0.47
N ALA A 36 -1.83 -6.19 -1.21
CA ALA A 36 -3.02 -6.93 -0.76
C ALA A 36 -4.08 -6.09 -0.02
N GLY A 37 -4.32 -6.38 1.26
CA GLY A 37 -5.41 -5.78 2.04
C GLY A 37 -5.32 -4.26 2.13
N PHE A 38 -4.10 -3.73 2.16
CA PHE A 38 -3.81 -2.31 2.27
C PHE A 38 -4.39 -1.51 1.10
N VAL A 39 -4.14 -1.98 -0.12
CA VAL A 39 -4.61 -1.34 -1.36
C VAL A 39 -6.08 -1.65 -1.61
N ARG A 40 -6.48 -2.91 -1.44
CA ARG A 40 -7.84 -3.37 -1.76
C ARG A 40 -8.89 -2.65 -0.92
N SER A 41 -8.65 -2.48 0.39
CA SER A 41 -9.59 -1.79 1.28
C SER A 41 -9.83 -0.34 0.87
N ALA A 42 -8.76 0.42 0.59
CA ALA A 42 -8.88 1.81 0.15
C ALA A 42 -9.67 1.97 -1.15
N VAL A 43 -9.39 1.10 -2.13
CA VAL A 43 -10.10 1.10 -3.41
C VAL A 43 -11.56 0.69 -3.20
N TRP A 44 -11.81 -0.30 -2.35
CA TRP A 44 -13.17 -0.78 -2.07
C TRP A 44 -14.03 0.32 -1.45
N ASP A 45 -13.51 1.03 -0.46
CA ASP A 45 -14.23 2.13 0.20
C ASP A 45 -14.53 3.25 -0.79
N HIS A 46 -13.54 3.64 -1.59
CA HIS A 46 -13.73 4.66 -2.62
C HIS A 46 -14.80 4.26 -3.65
N LEU A 47 -14.82 3.01 -4.11
CA LEU A 47 -15.80 2.54 -5.09
C LEU A 47 -17.22 2.44 -4.53
N HIS A 48 -17.36 2.25 -3.22
CA HIS A 48 -18.67 2.12 -2.55
C HIS A 48 -19.10 3.37 -1.79
N GLY A 49 -18.36 4.48 -1.90
CA GLY A 49 -18.67 5.75 -1.23
C GLY A 49 -18.67 5.64 0.29
N ARG A 50 -17.85 4.75 0.86
CA ARG A 50 -17.71 4.58 2.31
C ARG A 50 -16.70 5.57 2.84
N ASP A 51 -16.84 5.92 4.12
CA ASP A 51 -15.77 6.57 4.86
C ASP A 51 -14.53 5.68 4.86
N SER A 52 -13.35 6.30 4.99
CA SER A 52 -12.08 5.57 4.98
C SER A 52 -12.06 4.52 6.09
N SER A 53 -12.03 3.24 5.72
CA SER A 53 -11.86 2.17 6.69
C SER A 53 -10.52 2.33 7.43
N PRO A 54 -10.44 1.85 8.69
CA PRO A 54 -9.17 1.67 9.36
C PRO A 54 -8.18 0.89 8.49
N LEU A 55 -6.89 1.02 8.80
CA LEU A 55 -5.90 0.12 8.20
C LEU A 55 -6.29 -1.33 8.50
N PRO A 56 -6.01 -2.27 7.57
CA PRO A 56 -6.11 -3.68 7.86
C PRO A 56 -5.26 -4.04 9.09
N ALA A 57 -5.65 -5.12 9.80
CA ALA A 57 -4.95 -5.56 11.01
C ALA A 57 -3.50 -5.99 10.71
N ASP A 58 -3.25 -6.43 9.49
CA ASP A 58 -1.98 -6.87 8.94
C ASP A 58 -1.58 -6.02 7.72
N ILE A 59 -0.28 -5.76 7.58
CA ILE A 59 0.28 -5.01 6.45
C ILE A 59 1.27 -5.92 5.71
N ASP A 60 0.85 -6.39 4.54
CA ASP A 60 1.68 -7.20 3.67
C ASP A 60 2.78 -6.34 3.04
N VAL A 61 4.03 -6.57 3.46
CA VAL A 61 5.24 -5.99 2.86
C VAL A 61 5.98 -7.10 2.12
N ILE A 62 5.92 -7.07 0.79
CA ILE A 62 6.66 -7.99 -0.08
C ILE A 62 7.94 -7.31 -0.55
N TRP A 63 9.03 -8.05 -0.64
CA TRP A 63 10.33 -7.54 -1.07
C TRP A 63 11.14 -8.66 -1.73
N PHE A 64 12.10 -8.29 -2.57
CA PHE A 64 12.94 -9.24 -3.28
C PHE A 64 14.38 -8.76 -3.29
N ASP A 65 15.29 -9.64 -2.87
CA ASP A 65 16.73 -9.41 -2.87
C ASP A 65 17.43 -10.46 -3.73
N PRO A 66 17.89 -10.09 -4.94
CA PRO A 66 18.54 -11.05 -5.84
C PRO A 66 19.86 -11.59 -5.27
N ASP A 67 20.48 -10.91 -4.31
CA ASP A 67 21.74 -11.32 -3.67
C ASP A 67 21.50 -12.25 -2.48
N ARG A 68 20.24 -12.47 -2.07
CA ARG A 68 19.83 -13.35 -0.97
C ARG A 68 18.71 -14.31 -1.39
N PRO A 69 19.00 -15.27 -2.28
CA PRO A 69 18.00 -16.19 -2.85
C PRO A 69 17.51 -17.26 -1.86
N ASP A 70 18.06 -17.32 -0.64
CA ASP A 70 17.73 -18.28 0.40
C ASP A 70 16.57 -17.83 1.32
N LYS A 71 15.95 -16.69 1.03
CA LYS A 71 14.67 -16.27 1.64
C LYS A 71 13.50 -16.42 0.68
#